data_AF-A0A199V3J0-F1
#
_entry.id   AF-A0A199V3J0-F1
#
_cell.length_a   1.000
_cell.length_b   1.000
_cell.length_c   1.000
_cell.angle_alpha   90.00
_cell.angle_beta   90.00
_cell.angle_gamma   90.00
#
_symmetry.space_group_name_H-M   'P 1'
#
loop_
_entity.id
_entity.type
_entity.pdbx_description
1 polymer ?
#
loop_
_entity_poly.entity_id
_entity_poly.type
_entity_poly.pdbx_seq_one_letter_code
_entity_poly.pdbx_strand_id
1 'polypeptide(L)' 'MTAGELIRQAVDAYSKEGTRPLLTTADPKAYDLHYSQYTLQSLDPAEKVINLGSRNFFLCLHRPA' A
#
# COMPACT_ATOMS: atom_id res chain seq x y z
N MET A 1 8.37 -7.58 7.99
CA MET A 1 7.47 -7.04 6.97
C MET A 1 6.16 -6.66 7.60
N THR A 2 6.05 -5.40 7.99
CA THR A 2 4.79 -4.73 8.34
C THR A 2 4.09 -4.21 7.09
N ALA A 3 2.83 -3.81 7.21
CA ALA A 3 2.09 -3.19 6.11
C ALA A 3 2.80 -1.93 5.58
N GLY A 4 3.35 -1.08 6.46
CA GLY A 4 4.13 0.09 6.07
C GLY A 4 5.42 -0.25 5.31
N GLU A 5 6.13 -1.31 5.73
CA GLU A 5 7.30 -1.80 5.01
C GLU A 5 6.96 -2.36 3.62
N LEU A 6 5.79 -2.99 3.48
CA LEU A 6 5.29 -3.50 2.21
C LEU A 6 4.92 -2.35 1.26
N ILE A 7 4.21 -1.32 1.74
CA ILE A 7 3.88 -0.12 0.97
C ILE A 7 5.17 0.52 0.42
N ARG A 8 6.17 0.74 1.28
CA ARG A 8 7.44 1.34 0.88
C ARG A 8 8.14 0.54 -0.23
N GLN A 9 8.20 -0.78 -0.09
CA GLN A 9 8.81 -1.64 -1.11
C GLN A 9 8.02 -1.64 -2.42
N ALA A 10 6.69 -1.67 -2.35
CA ALA A 10 5.84 -1.62 -3.54
C ALA A 10 6.02 -0.30 -4.30
N VAL A 11 6.03 0.84 -3.59
CA VAL A 11 6.22 2.16 -4.19
C VAL A 11 7.60 2.30 -4.84
N ASP A 12 8.65 1.81 -4.18
CA ASP A 12 10.01 1.81 -4.73
C ASP A 12 10.12 0.93 -5.98
N ALA A 13 9.53 -0.27 -5.96
CA ALA A 13 9.50 -1.18 -7.10
C ALA A 13 8.74 -0.57 -8.29
N TYR A 14 7.52 -0.05 -8.07
CA TYR A 14 6.73 0.61 -9.11
C TYR A 14 7.45 1.83 -9.71
N SER A 15 8.11 2.63 -8.87
CA SER A 15 8.83 3.82 -9.30
C SER A 15 10.05 3.47 -10.17
N LYS A 16 10.70 2.33 -9.90
CA LYS A 16 11.85 1.83 -10.68
C LYS A 16 11.42 1.14 -11.96
N GLU A 17 10.38 0.33 -11.90
CA GLU A 17 9.93 -0.50 -13.03
C GLU A 17 9.05 0.27 -14.02
N GLY A 18 8.46 1.40 -13.61
CA GLY A 18 7.63 2.24 -14.48
C GLY A 18 6.32 1.57 -14.91
N THR A 19 5.84 0.63 -14.10
CA THR A 19 4.65 -0.18 -14.37
C THR A 19 3.38 0.68 -14.44
N ARG A 20 2.38 0.21 -15.18
CA ARG A 20 1.08 0.88 -15.28
C ARG A 20 0.07 0.19 -14.34
N PRO A 21 -0.84 0.93 -13.68
CA PRO A 21 -0.97 2.40 -13.70
C PRO A 21 0.20 3.10 -13.01
N LEU A 22 0.55 4.29 -13.50
CA LEU A 22 1.61 5.10 -12.90
C LEU A 22 1.20 5.54 -11.49
N LEU A 23 2.17 5.51 -10.58
CA LEU A 23 1.99 6.12 -9.26
C LEU A 23 1.88 7.64 -9.40
N THR A 24 0.95 8.22 -8.66
CA THR A 24 0.79 9.68 -8.52
C THR A 24 2.02 10.33 -7.90
N THR A 25 2.67 9.66 -6.96
CA THR A 25 3.88 10.12 -6.27
C THR A 25 4.76 8.94 -5.86
N ALA A 26 6.05 9.17 -5.71
CA ALA A 26 7.00 8.19 -5.17
C ALA A 26 7.10 8.24 -3.63
N ASP A 27 6.29 9.07 -2.94
CA ASP A 27 6.24 9.12 -1.48
C ASP A 27 5.36 7.98 -0.93
N PRO A 28 5.91 7.00 -0.18
CA PRO A 28 5.15 5.93 0.42
C PRO A 28 4.06 6.41 1.39
N LYS A 29 4.23 7.59 2.02
CA LYS A 29 3.25 8.14 2.96
C LYS A 29 1.96 8.60 2.30
N ALA A 30 1.97 8.76 0.97
CA ALA A 30 0.78 9.09 0.21
C ALA A 30 -0.12 7.87 -0.05
N TYR A 31 0.27 6.69 0.44
CA TYR A 31 -0.44 5.45 0.18
C TYR A 31 -0.76 4.68 1.45
N ASP A 32 -1.89 3.98 1.38
CA ASP A 32 -2.37 3.06 2.38
C ASP A 32 -2.54 1.66 1.77
N LEU A 33 -2.51 0.64 2.64
CA LEU A 33 -2.78 -0.74 2.26
C LEU A 33 -4.22 -1.10 2.63
N HIS A 34 -4.98 -1.64 1.68
CA HIS A 34 -6.38 -2.02 1.87
C HIS A 34 -6.58 -3.50 1.53
N TYR A 35 -7.56 -4.14 2.17
CA TYR A 35 -8.00 -5.48 1.76
C TYR A 35 -8.74 -5.48 0.42
N SER A 36 -9.33 -4.35 0.04
CA SER A 36 -10.09 -4.18 -1.19
C SER A 36 -10.05 -2.73 -1.66
N GLN A 37 -10.14 -2.50 -2.97
CA GLN A 37 -10.28 -1.15 -3.53
C GLN A 37 -11.60 -0.44 -3.13
N TYR A 38 -12.59 -1.18 -2.62
CA TYR A 38 -13.89 -0.64 -2.20
C TYR A 38 -13.97 -0.35 -0.70
N THR A 39 -13.01 -0.84 0.10
CA THR A 39 -13.03 -0.64 1.55
C THR A 39 -12.45 0.72 1.89
N LEU A 40 -13.20 1.52 2.66
CA LEU A 40 -12.76 2.83 3.14
C LEU A 40 -11.70 2.74 4.25
N GLN A 41 -11.62 1.59 4.94
CA GLN A 41 -10.67 1.39 6.04
C GLN A 41 -9.34 0.85 5.51
N SER A 42 -8.27 1.59 5.80
CA SER A 42 -6.89 1.15 5.60
C SER A 42 -6.43 0.24 6.75
N LEU A 43 -5.41 -0.55 6.46
CA LEU A 43 -4.69 -1.37 7.43
C LEU A 43 -3.76 -0.51 8.28
N ASP A 44 -3.59 -0.90 9.54
CA ASP A 44 -2.57 -0.30 10.40
C ASP A 44 -1.16 -0.55 9.80
N PRO A 45 -0.39 0.51 9.49
CA PRO A 45 0.97 0.38 8.96
C PRO A 45 1.92 -0.45 9.85
N ALA A 46 1.64 -0.55 11.15
CA ALA A 46 2.42 -1.32 12.11
C ALA A 46 2.06 -2.82 12.13
N GLU A 47 0.92 -3.22 11.55
CA GLU A 47 0.48 -4.61 11.55
C GLU A 47 1.40 -5.49 10.69
N LYS A 48 1.69 -6.71 11.15
CA LYS A 48 2.54 -7.64 10.41
C LYS A 48 1.75 -8.29 9.29
N VAL A 49 2.30 -8.31 8.09
CA VAL A 49 1.61 -8.86 6.90
C VAL A 49 1.20 -10.33 7.10
N ILE A 50 1.98 -11.10 7.86
CA ILE A 50 1.69 -12.50 8.17
C ILE A 50 0.40 -12.70 9.00
N ASN A 51 -0.03 -11.68 9.74
CA ASN A 51 -1.21 -11.74 10.59
C ASN A 51 -2.50 -11.36 9.85
N LEU A 52 -2.40 -10.74 8.67
CA LEU A 52 -3.53 -10.16 7.95
C LEU A 52 -4.46 -11.19 7.29
N GLY A 53 -4.12 -12.49 7.33
CA GLY A 53 -4.94 -13.59 6.78
C GLY A 53 -5.14 -13.58 5.25
N SER A 54 -4.85 -12.46 4.58
CA SER A 54 -4.83 -12.28 3.14
C SER A 54 -3.41 -12.30 2.60
N ARG A 55 -3.27 -12.73 1.34
CA ARG A 55 -2.04 -12.60 0.55
C ARG A 55 -2.15 -11.55 -0.56
N ASN A 56 -3.35 -11.00 -0.76
CA ASN A 56 -3.64 -10.00 -1.76
C ASN A 56 -4.09 -8.71 -1.07
N PHE A 57 -3.49 -7.61 -1.49
CA PHE A 57 -3.76 -6.29 -0.94
C PHE A 57 -3.81 -5.27 -2.07
N PHE A 58 -4.47 -4.16 -1.80
CA PHE A 58 -4.58 -3.03 -2.72
C PHE A 58 -3.79 -1.85 -2.17
N LEU A 59 -2.93 -1.28 -3.00
CA LEU A 59 -2.25 -0.02 -2.72
C LEU A 59 -3.19 1.11 -3.15
N CYS A 60 -3.65 1.92 -2.20
CA CYS A 60 -4.59 3.00 -2.46
C CYS A 60 -3.99 4.34 -2.02
N LEU A 61 -4.38 5.43 -2.67
CA LEU A 61 -3.99 6.76 -2.23
C LEU A 61 -4.62 7.06 -0.87
N HIS A 62 -3.79 7.50 0.07
CA HIS A 62 -4.24 8.01 1.35
C HIS A 62 -5.11 9.24 1.09
N ARG A 63 -6.35 9.21 1.60
CA ARG A 63 -7.23 10.37 1.62
C ARG A 63 -7.30 10.86 3.06
N PRO A 64 -6.68 12.00 3.40
CA PRO A 64 -6.90 12.60 4.71
C PRO A 64 -8.38 12.95 4.84
N ALA A 65 -8.96 12.64 6.01
CA ALA A 65 -10.32 13.00 6.38
C ALA A 65 -10.47 14.51 6.59
#